data_AF-A0A2D8Z564-F1
#
_entry.id   AF-A0A2D8Z564-F1
#
_cell.length_a   1.000
_cell.length_b   1.000
_cell.length_c   1.000
_cell.angle_alpha   90.00
_cell.angle_beta   90.00
_cell.angle_gamma   90.00
#
_symmetry.space_group_name_H-M   'P 1'
#
loop_
_entity.id
_entity.type
_entity.pdbx_description
1 polymer ?
#
loop_
_entity_poly.entity_id
_entity_poly.type
_entity_poly.pdbx_seq_one_letter_code
_entity_poly.pdbx_strand_id
1 'polypeptide(L)'
;EPEPEPEPEPEPEPEPEPEPEPEVSVDTETPEEPGYQERYGDARVIPKAFKEYQEWGEFVYNDQLLEMYQKRINDSDGDIEKINALQEQIQKAYEIKESAFNKMSERLNRQN
;
A
#
# COMPACT_ATOMS: atom_id res chain seq x y z
N GLU A 1 -35.18 52.89 -16.38
CA GLU A 1 -33.79 52.46 -16.59
C GLU A 1 -33.75 50.96 -16.37
N PRO A 2 -33.23 50.14 -17.30
CA PRO A 2 -33.05 48.72 -17.05
C PRO A 2 -31.81 48.47 -16.19
N GLU A 3 -31.94 47.59 -15.20
CA GLU A 3 -30.84 47.11 -14.36
C GLU A 3 -29.83 46.30 -15.19
N PRO A 4 -28.51 46.40 -14.92
CA PRO A 4 -27.51 45.62 -15.63
C PRO A 4 -27.61 44.12 -15.26
N GLU A 5 -27.57 43.26 -16.28
CA GLU A 5 -27.48 41.80 -16.11
C GLU A 5 -26.16 41.42 -15.41
N PRO A 6 -26.17 40.38 -14.55
CA PRO A 6 -24.95 39.91 -13.91
C PRO A 6 -24.01 39.26 -14.93
N GLU A 7 -22.74 39.66 -14.91
CA GLU A 7 -21.69 39.05 -15.72
C GLU A 7 -21.51 37.56 -15.36
N PRO A 8 -21.18 36.69 -16.33
CA PRO A 8 -20.97 35.27 -16.08
C PRO A 8 -19.74 35.05 -15.18
N GLU A 9 -19.91 34.20 -14.16
CA GLU A 9 -18.80 33.77 -13.30
C GLU A 9 -17.73 33.03 -14.11
N PRO A 10 -16.44 33.21 -13.76
CA PRO A 10 -15.34 32.53 -14.45
C PRO A 10 -15.43 31.02 -14.25
N GLU A 11 -15.23 30.26 -15.34
CA GLU A 11 -15.15 28.81 -15.28
C GLU A 11 -13.99 28.34 -14.38
N PRO A 12 -14.17 27.23 -13.65
CA PRO A 12 -13.12 26.68 -12.80
C PRO A 12 -11.90 26.26 -13.63
N GLU A 13 -10.72 26.64 -13.17
CA GLU A 13 -9.46 26.21 -13.78
C GLU A 13 -9.33 24.67 -13.74
N PRO A 14 -8.73 24.05 -14.79
CA PRO A 14 -8.55 22.61 -14.84
C PRO A 14 -7.65 22.12 -13.71
N GLU A 15 -8.06 21.01 -13.08
CA GLU A 15 -7.24 20.35 -12.05
C GLU A 15 -5.87 19.93 -12.63
N PRO A 16 -4.79 20.04 -11.84
CA PRO A 16 -3.46 19.60 -12.26
C PRO A 16 -3.46 18.11 -12.57
N GLU A 17 -2.83 17.73 -13.69
CA GLU A 17 -2.65 16.33 -14.05
C GLU A 17 -1.87 15.57 -12.95
N PRO A 18 -2.21 14.30 -12.69
CA PRO A 18 -1.48 13.48 -11.73
C PRO A 18 -0.01 13.33 -12.13
N GLU A 19 0.89 13.51 -11.17
CA GLU A 19 2.32 13.25 -11.39
C GLU A 19 2.54 11.78 -11.82
N PRO A 20 3.51 11.53 -12.72
CA PRO A 20 3.80 10.18 -13.19
C PRO A 20 4.25 9.28 -12.03
N GLU A 21 3.71 8.05 -12.01
CA GLU A 21 4.17 7.01 -11.10
C GLU A 21 5.68 6.76 -11.27
N PRO A 22 6.43 6.49 -10.20
CA PRO A 22 7.85 6.19 -10.31
C PRO A 22 8.06 4.93 -11.16
N GLU A 23 8.70 5.10 -12.30
CA GLU A 23 9.16 3.99 -13.13
C GLU A 23 10.15 3.16 -12.32
N VAL A 24 9.77 1.92 -11.99
CA VAL A 24 10.68 0.95 -11.38
C VAL A 24 11.67 0.53 -12.47
N SER A 25 12.76 1.28 -12.58
CA SER A 25 13.91 0.94 -13.42
C SER A 25 14.59 -0.30 -12.83
N VAL A 26 14.20 -1.47 -13.32
CA VAL A 26 14.93 -2.71 -13.09
C VAL A 26 16.13 -2.72 -14.03
N ASP A 27 17.21 -2.04 -13.66
CA ASP A 27 18.50 -2.24 -14.31
C ASP A 27 19.66 -2.23 -13.30
N THR A 28 20.17 -3.44 -13.07
CA THR A 28 21.59 -3.83 -13.01
C THR A 28 22.62 -2.84 -12.44
N GLU A 29 23.08 -3.05 -11.20
CA GLU A 29 24.50 -3.32 -10.87
C GLU A 29 24.70 -3.45 -9.35
N THR A 30 25.45 -4.47 -8.97
CA THR A 30 25.89 -4.78 -7.61
C THR A 30 26.76 -3.64 -7.07
N PRO A 31 26.43 -3.01 -5.93
CA PRO A 31 27.43 -2.24 -5.20
C PRO A 31 28.42 -3.23 -4.61
N GLU A 32 29.68 -3.20 -5.06
CA GLU A 32 30.76 -3.90 -4.37
C GLU A 32 30.95 -3.29 -2.98
N GLU A 33 30.23 -3.82 -1.99
CA GLU A 33 30.47 -3.49 -0.58
C GLU A 33 31.75 -4.20 -0.11
N PRO A 34 32.70 -3.47 0.50
CA PRO A 34 33.91 -4.06 1.04
C PRO A 34 33.61 -5.00 2.22
N GLY A 35 33.64 -6.30 1.95
CA GLY A 35 33.99 -7.33 2.93
C GLY A 35 32.86 -7.96 3.74
N TYR A 36 31.82 -8.49 3.08
CA TYR A 36 30.95 -9.49 3.71
C TYR A 36 31.71 -10.82 3.90
N GLN A 37 32.18 -11.10 5.12
CA GLN A 37 32.67 -12.42 5.49
C GLN A 37 31.50 -13.30 5.96
N GLU A 38 31.06 -14.21 5.10
CA GLU A 38 30.12 -15.28 5.45
C GLU A 38 30.72 -16.19 6.53
N ARG A 39 30.16 -16.10 7.74
CA ARG A 39 30.38 -17.10 8.80
C ARG A 39 29.33 -18.18 8.62
N TYR A 40 29.68 -19.23 7.90
CA TYR A 40 28.86 -20.44 7.76
C TYR A 40 28.61 -21.07 9.14
N GLY A 41 27.35 -21.02 9.58
CA GLY A 41 26.87 -21.79 10.72
C GLY A 41 26.53 -20.95 11.95
N ASP A 42 25.44 -20.20 11.91
CA ASP A 42 24.41 -20.24 12.96
C ASP A 42 23.23 -19.39 12.50
N ALA A 43 22.02 -19.74 12.94
CA ALA A 43 20.73 -19.23 12.48
C ALA A 43 20.73 -17.78 11.97
N ARG A 44 19.99 -17.50 10.87
CA ARG A 44 19.59 -16.13 10.49
C ARG A 44 18.92 -15.49 11.70
N VAL A 45 19.70 -14.79 12.53
CA VAL A 45 19.19 -13.96 13.61
C VAL A 45 18.58 -12.77 12.90
N ILE A 46 17.34 -12.93 12.46
CA ILE A 46 16.51 -11.79 12.10
C ILE A 46 16.41 -10.99 13.39
N PRO A 47 16.96 -9.76 13.47
CA PRO A 47 16.81 -8.94 14.66
C PRO A 47 15.33 -8.86 14.99
N LYS A 48 14.92 -9.06 16.25
CA LYS A 48 13.49 -9.03 16.63
C LYS A 48 12.79 -7.77 16.13
N ALA A 49 13.50 -6.64 16.17
CA ALA A 49 13.07 -5.36 15.61
C ALA A 49 12.78 -5.41 14.10
N PHE A 50 13.55 -6.17 13.31
CA PHE A 50 13.31 -6.35 11.88
C PHE A 50 12.03 -7.16 11.63
N LYS A 51 11.78 -8.21 12.42
CA LYS A 51 10.54 -8.99 12.32
C LYS A 51 9.31 -8.18 12.75
N GLU A 52 9.44 -7.37 13.79
CA GLU A 52 8.39 -6.44 14.21
C GLU A 52 8.09 -5.39 13.13
N TYR A 53 9.12 -4.82 12.54
CA TYR A 53 8.99 -3.88 11.42
C TYR A 53 8.32 -4.51 10.19
N GLN A 54 8.68 -5.75 9.84
CA GLN A 54 8.04 -6.47 8.73
C GLN A 54 6.54 -6.67 8.96
N GLU A 55 6.12 -7.08 10.15
CA GLU A 55 4.69 -7.29 10.44
C GLU A 55 3.90 -5.96 10.45
N TRP A 56 4.49 -4.87 10.93
CA TRP A 56 3.91 -3.54 10.79
C TRP A 56 3.80 -3.10 9.32
N GLY A 57 4.85 -3.36 8.53
CA GLY A 57 4.86 -3.12 7.09
C GLY A 57 3.75 -3.91 6.38
N GLU A 58 3.60 -5.19 6.68
CA GLU A 58 2.52 -6.04 6.16
C GLU A 58 1.14 -5.50 6.53
N PHE A 59 0.94 -5.07 7.77
CA PHE A 59 -0.34 -4.49 8.21
C PHE A 59 -0.69 -3.22 7.42
N VAL A 60 0.21 -2.23 7.39
CA VAL A 60 -0.04 -0.94 6.75
C VAL A 60 -0.20 -1.09 5.24
N TYR A 61 0.64 -1.91 4.60
CA TYR A 61 0.54 -2.18 3.18
C TYR A 61 -0.80 -2.81 2.80
N ASN A 62 -1.25 -3.84 3.53
CA ASN A 62 -2.51 -4.49 3.24
C ASN A 62 -3.72 -3.61 3.58
N ASP A 63 -3.61 -2.71 4.56
CA ASP A 63 -4.65 -1.71 4.84
C ASP A 63 -4.86 -0.76 3.65
N GLN A 64 -3.78 -0.22 3.09
CA GLN A 64 -3.82 0.62 1.89
C GLN A 64 -4.32 -0.15 0.65
N LEU A 65 -3.93 -1.42 0.50
CA LEU A 65 -4.44 -2.26 -0.58
C LEU A 65 -5.96 -2.46 -0.50
N LEU A 66 -6.51 -2.65 0.70
CA LEU A 66 -7.95 -2.82 0.88
C LEU A 66 -8.72 -1.58 0.40
N GLU A 67 -8.25 -0.38 0.77
CA GLU A 67 -8.86 0.88 0.30
C GLU A 67 -8.80 1.00 -1.23
N MET A 68 -7.65 0.67 -1.82
CA MET A 68 -7.49 0.70 -3.27
C MET A 68 -8.42 -0.30 -3.97
N TYR A 69 -8.55 -1.53 -3.48
CA TYR A 69 -9.44 -2.53 -4.08
C TYR A 69 -10.91 -2.14 -3.95
N GLN A 70 -11.31 -1.59 -2.81
CA GLN A 70 -12.68 -1.07 -2.62
C GLN A 70 -12.98 0.08 -3.59
N LYS A 71 -12.03 1.00 -3.78
CA LYS A 71 -12.15 2.07 -4.78
C LYS A 71 -12.35 1.50 -6.18
N ARG A 72 -11.51 0.53 -6.59
CA ARG A 72 -11.62 -0.13 -7.90
C ARG A 72 -12.95 -0.86 -8.11
N ILE A 73 -13.54 -1.44 -7.06
CA ILE A 73 -14.88 -2.06 -7.15
C ILE A 73 -15.93 -1.00 -7.47
N ASN A 74 -15.88 0.16 -6.82
CA ASN A 74 -16.79 1.26 -7.08
C ASN A 74 -16.64 1.80 -8.51
N ASP A 75 -15.40 1.83 -9.02
CA ASP A 75 -15.08 2.30 -10.38
C ASP A 75 -15.34 1.24 -11.47
N SER A 76 -15.68 -0.01 -11.13
CA SER A 76 -15.79 -1.11 -12.09
C SER A 76 -17.09 -1.14 -12.91
N ASP A 77 -17.98 -0.13 -12.81
CA ASP A 77 -19.22 0.01 -13.60
C ASP A 77 -20.10 -1.27 -13.68
N GLY A 78 -20.06 -2.11 -12.65
CA GLY A 78 -20.82 -3.37 -12.61
C GLY A 78 -20.20 -4.54 -13.40
N ASP A 79 -18.93 -4.46 -13.81
CA ASP A 79 -18.17 -5.58 -14.36
C ASP A 79 -17.99 -6.69 -13.30
N ILE A 80 -18.88 -7.68 -13.34
CA ILE A 80 -19.01 -8.72 -12.33
C ILE A 80 -17.72 -9.56 -12.20
N GLU A 81 -17.03 -9.83 -13.31
CA GLU A 81 -15.80 -10.63 -13.27
C GLU A 81 -14.68 -9.87 -12.56
N LYS A 82 -14.51 -8.58 -12.86
CA LYS A 82 -13.55 -7.73 -12.15
C LYS A 82 -13.90 -7.55 -10.69
N ILE A 83 -15.18 -7.36 -10.37
CA ILE A 83 -15.65 -7.22 -8.98
C ILE A 83 -15.34 -8.49 -8.19
N ASN A 84 -15.63 -9.68 -8.74
CA ASN A 84 -15.33 -10.94 -8.07
C ASN A 84 -13.82 -11.15 -7.86
N ALA A 85 -12.99 -10.81 -8.86
CA ALA A 85 -11.54 -10.88 -8.73
C ALA A 85 -11.02 -9.92 -7.65
N LEU A 86 -11.52 -8.69 -7.60
CA LEU A 86 -11.18 -7.70 -6.57
C LEU A 86 -11.65 -8.14 -5.18
N GLN A 87 -12.82 -8.76 -5.06
CA GLN A 87 -13.30 -9.33 -3.81
C GLN A 87 -12.38 -10.45 -3.29
N GLU A 88 -11.85 -11.30 -4.16
CA GLU A 88 -10.87 -12.32 -3.78
C GLU A 88 -9.56 -11.67 -3.27
N GLN A 89 -9.12 -10.58 -3.90
CA GLN A 89 -7.93 -9.84 -3.45
C GLN A 89 -8.17 -9.13 -2.11
N ILE A 90 -9.36 -8.57 -1.89
CA ILE A 90 -9.77 -7.99 -0.61
C ILE A 90 -9.70 -9.04 0.48
N GLN A 91 -10.25 -10.24 0.25
CA GLN A 91 -10.23 -11.30 1.24
C GLN A 91 -8.79 -11.69 1.62
N LYS A 92 -7.91 -11.87 0.63
CA LYS A 92 -6.48 -12.17 0.86
C LYS A 92 -5.78 -11.06 1.65
N ALA A 93 -5.98 -9.80 1.27
CA ALA A 93 -5.37 -8.66 1.96
C ALA A 93 -5.87 -8.55 3.41
N TYR A 94 -7.15 -8.79 3.64
CA TYR A 94 -7.75 -8.81 4.98
C TYR A 94 -7.12 -9.90 5.86
N GLU A 95 -6.98 -11.13 5.34
CA GLU A 95 -6.36 -12.23 6.07
C GLU A 95 -4.90 -11.94 6.47
N ILE A 96 -4.13 -11.34 5.57
CA ILE A 96 -2.74 -10.95 5.84
C ILE A 96 -2.70 -9.84 6.91
N LYS A 97 -3.53 -8.81 6.75
CA LYS A 97 -3.65 -7.70 7.71
C LYS A 97 -4.04 -8.20 9.11
N GLU A 98 -5.05 -9.06 9.19
CA GLU A 98 -5.53 -9.62 10.46
C GLU A 98 -4.46 -10.54 11.09
N SER A 99 -3.78 -11.36 10.29
CA SER A 99 -2.67 -12.18 10.77
C SER A 99 -1.53 -11.33 11.35
N ALA A 100 -1.13 -10.27 10.66
CA ALA A 100 -0.12 -9.34 11.13
C ALA A 100 -0.55 -8.64 12.43
N PHE A 101 -1.79 -8.16 12.48
CA PHE A 101 -2.36 -7.54 13.68
C PHE A 101 -2.36 -8.49 14.89
N ASN A 102 -2.80 -9.73 14.70
CA ASN A 102 -2.84 -10.74 15.76
C ASN A 102 -1.44 -11.05 16.29
N LYS A 103 -0.43 -11.21 15.41
CA LYS A 103 0.97 -11.41 15.83
C LYS A 103 1.49 -10.22 16.65
N MET A 104 1.18 -8.99 16.24
CA MET A 104 1.56 -7.78 16.97
C MET A 104 0.87 -7.71 18.34
N SER A 105 -0.43 -7.99 18.39
CA SER A 105 -1.25 -8.00 19.62
C SER A 105 -0.76 -9.05 20.62
N GLU A 106 -0.47 -10.27 20.16
CA GLU A 106 0.09 -11.33 21.00
C GLU A 106 1.42 -10.94 21.62
N ARG A 107 2.30 -10.27 20.87
CA ARG A 107 3.59 -9.82 21.41
C ARG A 107 3.42 -8.75 22.47
N LEU A 108 2.52 -7.79 22.27
CA LEU A 108 2.23 -6.75 23.25
C LEU A 108 1.71 -7.36 24.55
N ASN A 109 0.81 -8.34 24.46
CA ASN A 109 0.26 -9.03 25.62
C ASN A 109 1.29 -9.87 26.39
N ARG A 110 2.37 -10.34 25.74
CA ARG A 110 3.47 -11.08 26.41
C ARG A 110 4.46 -10.18 27.15
N GLN A 111 4.43 -8.86 26.92
CA GLN A 111 5.32 -7.90 27.56
C GLN A 111 4.72 -7.24 28.81
N ASN A 112 3.42 -7.42 29.06
CA ASN A 112 2.71 -7.02 30.28
C ASN A 112 2.65 -8.16 31.30
#